data_AF-A0AA35RT24-F1
#
_entry.id   AF-A0AA35RT24-F1
#
_cell.length_a   1.000
_cell.length_b   1.000
_cell.length_c   1.000
_cell.angle_alpha   90.00
_cell.angle_beta   90.00
_cell.angle_gamma   90.00
#
_symmetry.space_group_name_H-M   'P 1'
#
loop_
_entity.id
_entity.type
_entity.pdbx_description
1 polymer ?
#
loop_
_entity_poly.entity_id
_entity_poly.type
_entity_poly.pdbx_seq_one_letter_code
_entity_poly.pdbx_strand_id
1 'polypeptide(L)'
;MSRTLRKAVENAKQKKESEINLVEEGIAHLEEVPELFILHNLTKLCLSHNKITELPPEIVELRSLEYLNLFNNHLEDLPSTISALPRLRELNLALNRLCELPRGFGSFPALEILDLTYNNLVSSSFSANFTYLGGCLRALYMGDNDLKHFPPHIDKFTLLEVLVLRDNAIVEVPKELGKCIKLKTLHLQGNQIMAVPVEFGRLKVFGEQRSFRLGDNPLLPSLAEKVKAGNVKIFFDFLKTEEYNL
;
A
#
# COMPACT_ATOMS: atom_id res chain seq x y z
N MET A 1 15.40 -7.71 -24.98
CA MET A 1 15.07 -6.67 -23.99
C MET A 1 16.14 -6.54 -22.91
N SER A 2 16.88 -7.59 -22.53
CA SER A 2 17.92 -7.49 -21.48
C SER A 2 19.17 -6.64 -21.79
N ARG A 3 19.34 -6.05 -22.98
CA ARG A 3 20.55 -5.23 -23.27
C ARG A 3 20.64 -3.97 -22.40
N THR A 4 19.54 -3.23 -22.21
CA THR A 4 19.57 -2.03 -21.36
C THR A 4 19.79 -2.38 -19.90
N LEU A 5 19.08 -3.39 -19.39
CA LEU A 5 19.26 -3.90 -18.04
C LEU A 5 20.71 -4.35 -17.78
N ARG A 6 21.30 -5.15 -18.68
CA ARG A 6 22.72 -5.56 -18.58
C ARG A 6 23.65 -4.37 -18.53
N LYS A 7 23.47 -3.41 -19.44
CA LYS A 7 24.31 -2.19 -19.47
C LYS A 7 24.19 -1.38 -18.18
N ALA A 8 22.98 -1.24 -17.62
CA ALA A 8 22.77 -0.52 -16.37
C ALA A 8 23.42 -1.24 -15.18
N VAL A 9 23.29 -2.57 -15.10
CA VAL A 9 23.95 -3.39 -14.07
C VAL A 9 25.47 -3.32 -14.19
N GLU A 10 26.03 -3.38 -15.40
CA GLU A 10 27.47 -3.22 -15.64
C GLU A 10 27.97 -1.84 -15.22
N ASN A 11 27.24 -0.78 -15.59
CA ASN A 11 27.56 0.59 -15.18
C ASN A 11 27.53 0.75 -13.66
N ALA A 12 26.48 0.26 -13.01
CA ALA A 12 26.34 0.32 -11.57
C ALA A 12 27.48 -0.43 -10.86
N LYS A 13 27.88 -1.59 -11.39
CA LYS A 13 29.02 -2.36 -10.90
C LYS A 13 30.34 -1.62 -11.05
N GLN A 14 30.61 -1.02 -12.22
CA GLN A 14 31.86 -0.31 -12.50
C GLN A 14 32.00 0.98 -11.68
N LYS A 15 30.90 1.74 -11.58
CA LYS A 15 30.87 3.04 -10.91
C LYS A 15 30.52 2.94 -9.41
N LYS A 16 30.19 1.74 -8.93
CA LYS A 16 29.69 1.48 -7.58
C LYS A 16 28.45 2.32 -7.25
N GLU A 17 27.57 2.50 -8.22
CA GLU A 17 26.30 3.20 -8.02
C GLU A 17 25.42 2.36 -7.07
N SER A 18 24.72 3.04 -6.17
CA SER A 18 23.75 2.43 -5.26
C SER A 18 22.32 2.53 -5.79
N GLU A 19 22.11 3.16 -6.94
CA GLU A 19 20.79 3.42 -7.49
C GLU A 19 20.74 3.00 -8.95
N ILE A 20 19.73 2.21 -9.32
CA ILE A 20 19.45 1.85 -10.70
C ILE A 20 18.04 2.34 -11.03
N ASN A 21 17.93 3.09 -12.12
CA ASN A 21 16.66 3.60 -12.63
C ASN A 21 16.45 3.15 -14.08
N LEU A 22 15.42 2.35 -14.30
CA LEU A 22 15.09 1.69 -15.56
C LEU A 22 13.59 1.84 -15.82
N VAL A 23 13.15 3.06 -16.10
CA VAL A 23 11.74 3.37 -16.41
C VAL A 23 11.49 3.20 -17.90
N GLU A 24 10.38 2.55 -18.29
CA GLU A 24 9.97 2.40 -19.69
C GLU A 24 10.98 1.68 -20.61
N GLU A 25 11.81 0.79 -20.04
CA GLU A 25 12.85 0.07 -20.79
C GLU A 25 12.35 -1.25 -21.43
N GLY A 26 11.07 -1.56 -21.26
CA GLY A 26 10.44 -2.77 -21.79
C GLY A 26 11.04 -4.05 -21.20
N ILE A 27 11.51 -4.03 -19.95
CA ILE A 27 12.05 -5.20 -19.25
C ILE A 27 10.91 -6.17 -18.94
N ALA A 28 11.10 -7.46 -19.21
CA ALA A 28 10.10 -8.50 -18.92
C ALA A 28 10.61 -9.56 -17.92
N HIS A 29 11.87 -9.98 -18.08
CA HIS A 29 12.47 -11.06 -17.29
C HIS A 29 13.76 -10.56 -16.61
N LEU A 30 13.73 -10.40 -15.29
CA LEU A 30 14.90 -9.97 -14.51
C LEU A 30 15.95 -11.08 -14.38
N GLU A 31 15.52 -12.34 -14.43
CA GLU A 31 16.37 -13.54 -14.40
C GLU A 31 17.37 -13.64 -15.57
N GLU A 32 17.15 -12.93 -16.69
CA GLU A 32 18.12 -12.86 -17.80
C GLU A 32 19.41 -12.08 -17.42
N VAL A 33 19.41 -11.38 -16.28
CA VAL A 33 20.51 -10.57 -15.77
C VAL A 33 20.74 -10.88 -14.27
N PRO A 34 21.23 -12.08 -13.95
CA PRO A 34 21.48 -12.48 -12.55
C PRO A 34 22.51 -11.59 -11.85
N GLU A 35 23.35 -10.88 -12.62
CA GLU A 35 24.31 -9.91 -12.09
C GLU A 35 23.66 -8.73 -11.36
N LEU A 36 22.36 -8.50 -11.53
CA LEU A 36 21.60 -7.53 -10.74
C LEU A 36 21.65 -7.90 -9.25
N PHE A 37 21.44 -9.17 -8.92
CA PHE A 37 21.25 -9.64 -7.54
C PHE A 37 22.53 -9.72 -6.72
N ILE A 38 23.70 -9.56 -7.36
CA ILE A 38 25.00 -9.47 -6.68
C ILE A 38 25.40 -8.02 -6.35
N LEU A 39 24.58 -7.03 -6.71
CA LEU A 39 24.80 -5.63 -6.37
C LEU A 39 24.37 -5.35 -4.91
N HIS A 40 25.12 -5.88 -3.96
CA HIS A 40 24.78 -5.78 -2.53
C HIS A 40 24.81 -4.34 -1.97
N ASN A 41 25.35 -3.38 -2.71
CA ASN A 41 25.35 -1.95 -2.36
C ASN A 41 24.13 -1.19 -2.91
N LEU A 42 23.27 -1.85 -3.70
CA LEU A 42 22.10 -1.22 -4.29
C LEU A 42 21.08 -0.88 -3.19
N THR A 43 20.76 0.41 -3.07
CA THR A 43 19.78 0.95 -2.13
C THR A 43 18.48 1.33 -2.81
N LYS A 44 18.50 1.67 -4.11
CA LYS A 44 17.28 1.97 -4.89
C LYS A 44 17.24 1.23 -6.21
N LEU A 45 16.12 0.56 -6.47
CA LEU A 45 15.84 -0.08 -7.74
C LEU A 45 14.48 0.39 -8.26
N CYS A 46 14.49 1.12 -9.37
CA CYS A 46 13.29 1.59 -10.05
C CYS A 46 13.15 0.89 -11.39
N LEU A 47 12.07 0.13 -11.53
CA LEU A 47 11.71 -0.70 -12.67
C LEU A 47 10.29 -0.36 -13.15
N SER A 48 9.86 0.89 -12.97
CA SER A 48 8.49 1.29 -13.29
C SER A 48 8.21 1.32 -14.80
N HIS A 49 6.94 1.14 -15.18
CA HIS A 49 6.50 1.14 -16.59
C HIS A 49 7.22 0.12 -17.47
N ASN A 50 7.49 -1.07 -16.94
CA ASN A 50 8.06 -2.18 -17.69
C ASN A 50 6.99 -3.24 -17.97
N LYS A 51 7.41 -4.43 -18.37
CA LYS A 51 6.55 -5.57 -18.71
C LYS A 51 6.85 -6.76 -17.81
N ILE A 52 7.32 -6.50 -16.59
CA ILE A 52 7.76 -7.55 -15.66
C ILE A 52 6.54 -8.36 -15.23
N THR A 53 6.58 -9.67 -15.50
CA THR A 53 5.51 -10.60 -15.13
C THR A 53 5.80 -11.35 -13.83
N GLU A 54 7.07 -11.49 -13.48
CA GLU A 54 7.52 -12.18 -12.27
C GLU A 54 8.70 -11.47 -11.62
N LEU A 55 8.74 -11.49 -10.28
CA LEU A 55 9.88 -11.03 -9.51
C LEU A 55 10.65 -12.27 -9.00
N PRO A 56 11.91 -12.49 -9.43
CA PRO A 56 12.66 -13.67 -9.02
C PRO A 56 12.97 -13.65 -7.51
N PRO A 57 12.98 -14.81 -6.82
CA PRO A 57 13.29 -14.91 -5.39
C PRO A 57 14.64 -14.30 -4.99
N GLU A 58 15.60 -14.28 -5.90
CA GLU A 58 16.94 -13.70 -5.78
C GLU A 58 16.93 -12.20 -5.47
N ILE A 59 15.79 -11.51 -5.63
CA ILE A 59 15.63 -10.11 -5.22
C ILE A 59 16.07 -9.89 -3.76
N VAL A 60 15.92 -10.91 -2.90
CA VAL A 60 16.33 -10.89 -1.48
C VAL A 60 17.84 -10.67 -1.28
N GLU A 61 18.68 -10.98 -2.28
CA GLU A 61 20.14 -10.79 -2.18
C GLU A 61 20.56 -9.31 -2.27
N LEU A 62 19.65 -8.42 -2.64
CA LEU A 62 19.82 -6.97 -2.55
C LEU A 62 19.67 -6.50 -1.10
N ARG A 63 20.60 -6.92 -0.24
CA ARG A 63 20.54 -6.72 1.23
C ARG A 63 20.55 -5.25 1.68
N SER A 64 21.00 -4.34 0.82
CA SER A 64 20.99 -2.90 1.09
C SER A 64 19.77 -2.17 0.51
N LEU A 65 18.85 -2.87 -0.16
CA LEU A 65 17.73 -2.25 -0.85
C LEU A 65 16.76 -1.61 0.14
N GLU A 66 16.55 -0.31 -0.03
CA GLU A 66 15.64 0.50 0.78
C GLU A 66 14.38 0.89 -0.01
N TYR A 67 14.50 1.03 -1.33
CA TYR A 67 13.44 1.43 -2.23
C TYR A 67 13.33 0.47 -3.42
N LEU A 68 12.16 -0.13 -3.59
CA LEU A 68 11.82 -0.97 -4.75
C LEU A 68 10.55 -0.43 -5.41
N ASN A 69 10.67 0.02 -6.65
CA ASN A 69 9.56 0.51 -7.45
C ASN A 69 9.30 -0.38 -8.66
N LEU A 70 8.17 -1.06 -8.64
CA LEU A 70 7.64 -1.94 -9.68
C LEU A 70 6.30 -1.41 -10.22
N PHE A 71 6.04 -0.11 -10.06
CA PHE A 71 4.85 0.57 -10.54
C PHE A 71 4.60 0.31 -12.04
N ASN A 72 3.36 0.03 -12.41
CA ASN A 72 2.95 -0.17 -13.79
C ASN A 72 3.75 -1.29 -14.49
N ASN A 73 3.57 -2.51 -14.00
CA ASN A 73 4.12 -3.74 -14.58
C ASN A 73 2.98 -4.77 -14.77
N HIS A 74 3.31 -6.05 -14.93
CA HIS A 74 2.35 -7.12 -15.15
C HIS A 74 2.50 -8.24 -14.11
N LEU A 75 2.94 -7.90 -12.89
CA LEU A 75 3.13 -8.86 -11.81
C LEU A 75 1.78 -9.46 -11.39
N GLU A 76 1.68 -10.78 -11.45
CA GLU A 76 0.51 -11.53 -10.97
C GLU A 76 0.75 -12.09 -9.56
N ASP A 77 2.01 -12.41 -9.22
CA ASP A 77 2.44 -12.93 -7.93
C ASP A 77 3.76 -12.29 -7.47
N LEU A 78 4.09 -12.50 -6.19
CA LEU A 78 5.37 -12.11 -5.59
C LEU A 78 6.04 -13.33 -4.94
N PRO A 79 7.38 -13.40 -4.95
CA PRO A 79 8.10 -14.47 -4.28
C PRO A 79 7.87 -14.36 -2.76
N SER A 80 7.68 -15.51 -2.10
CA SER A 80 7.47 -15.56 -0.65
C SER A 80 8.66 -15.04 0.17
N THR A 81 9.82 -14.91 -0.46
CA THR A 81 11.05 -14.36 0.12
C THR A 81 11.12 -12.83 0.09
N ILE A 82 10.21 -12.12 -0.59
CA ILE A 82 10.28 -10.66 -0.73
C ILE A 82 10.33 -9.94 0.63
N SER A 83 9.59 -10.46 1.62
CA SER A 83 9.54 -9.91 2.98
C SER A 83 10.83 -10.10 3.77
N ALA A 84 11.80 -10.87 3.28
CA ALA A 84 13.10 -11.06 3.91
C ALA A 84 14.12 -9.96 3.57
N LEU A 85 13.76 -8.99 2.72
CA LEU A 85 14.59 -7.81 2.46
C LEU A 85 14.76 -7.00 3.75
N PRO A 86 15.99 -6.95 4.33
CA PRO A 86 16.17 -6.52 5.72
C PRO A 86 16.07 -5.00 5.90
N ARG A 87 16.21 -4.23 4.81
CA ARG A 87 16.25 -2.77 4.83
C ARG A 87 15.18 -2.12 3.96
N LEU A 88 14.27 -2.88 3.36
CA LEU A 88 13.27 -2.30 2.47
C LEU A 88 12.31 -1.43 3.27
N ARG A 89 12.24 -0.15 2.92
CA ARG A 89 11.40 0.87 3.56
C ARG A 89 10.22 1.25 2.67
N GLU A 90 10.41 1.23 1.36
CA GLU A 90 9.38 1.61 0.40
C GLU A 90 9.24 0.54 -0.69
N LEU A 91 8.01 0.04 -0.85
CA LEU A 91 7.64 -0.92 -1.88
C LEU A 91 6.44 -0.38 -2.66
N ASN A 92 6.67 -0.06 -3.93
CA ASN A 92 5.60 0.35 -4.85
C ASN A 92 5.30 -0.78 -5.84
N LEU A 93 4.09 -1.33 -5.73
CA LEU A 93 3.53 -2.39 -6.57
C LEU A 93 2.25 -1.94 -7.27
N ALA A 94 1.97 -0.63 -7.28
CA ALA A 94 0.74 -0.13 -7.87
C ALA A 94 0.71 -0.33 -9.40
N LEU A 95 -0.50 -0.44 -9.96
CA LEU A 95 -0.73 -0.77 -11.37
C LEU A 95 -0.03 -2.09 -11.75
N ASN A 96 -0.39 -3.17 -11.07
CA ASN A 96 -0.02 -4.54 -11.42
C ASN A 96 -1.29 -5.39 -11.51
N ARG A 97 -1.16 -6.73 -11.48
CA ARG A 97 -2.26 -7.69 -11.60
C ARG A 97 -2.31 -8.63 -10.40
N LEU A 98 -1.80 -8.19 -9.25
CA LEU A 98 -1.69 -9.03 -8.05
C LEU A 98 -3.09 -9.45 -7.59
N CYS A 99 -3.31 -10.76 -7.51
CA CYS A 99 -4.55 -11.34 -6.98
C CYS A 99 -4.39 -11.75 -5.51
N GLU A 100 -3.17 -12.11 -5.08
CA GLU A 100 -2.86 -12.47 -3.71
C GLU A 100 -1.50 -11.93 -3.24
N LEU A 101 -1.29 -11.90 -1.93
CA LEU A 101 0.01 -11.64 -1.33
C LEU A 101 0.58 -12.96 -0.78
N PRO A 102 1.88 -13.23 -0.94
CA PRO A 102 2.45 -14.50 -0.53
C PRO A 102 2.38 -14.70 0.99
N ARG A 103 2.38 -15.96 1.42
CA ARG A 103 2.58 -16.28 2.85
C ARG A 103 3.89 -15.67 3.33
N GLY A 104 3.88 -15.09 4.52
CA GLY A 104 5.04 -14.36 5.05
C GLY A 104 5.05 -12.86 4.71
N PHE A 105 4.19 -12.36 3.82
CA PHE A 105 4.29 -10.98 3.31
C PHE A 105 4.39 -9.89 4.39
N GLY A 106 3.71 -10.04 5.54
CA GLY A 106 3.80 -9.03 6.59
C GLY A 106 5.11 -8.97 7.38
N SER A 107 6.07 -9.86 7.12
CA SER A 107 7.31 -10.02 7.90
C SER A 107 8.45 -9.05 7.53
N PHE A 108 8.19 -7.98 6.78
CA PHE A 108 9.21 -6.98 6.47
C PHE A 108 9.72 -6.31 7.76
N PRO A 109 11.04 -6.28 8.04
CA PRO A 109 11.56 -5.70 9.28
C PRO A 109 11.44 -4.18 9.39
N ALA A 110 11.34 -3.48 8.25
CA ALA A 110 11.48 -2.02 8.19
C ALA A 110 10.54 -1.34 7.18
N LEU A 111 9.53 -2.03 6.64
CA LEU A 111 8.68 -1.46 5.59
C LEU A 111 7.78 -0.36 6.15
N GLU A 112 7.93 0.85 5.62
CA GLU A 112 7.23 2.05 6.06
C GLU A 112 6.14 2.48 5.06
N ILE A 113 6.37 2.27 3.77
CA ILE A 113 5.44 2.67 2.70
C ILE A 113 5.18 1.45 1.81
N LEU A 114 3.90 1.13 1.65
CA LEU A 114 3.43 0.09 0.76
C LEU A 114 2.32 0.64 -0.13
N ASP A 115 2.52 0.54 -1.43
CA ASP A 115 1.51 0.88 -2.43
C ASP A 115 1.10 -0.35 -3.25
N LEU A 116 -0.15 -0.74 -3.12
CA LEU A 116 -0.83 -1.84 -3.81
C LEU A 116 -2.00 -1.33 -4.66
N THR A 117 -2.09 -0.02 -4.91
CA THR A 117 -3.19 0.60 -5.66
C THR A 117 -3.30 0.02 -7.08
N TYR A 118 -4.50 -0.12 -7.65
CA TYR A 118 -4.69 -0.71 -8.98
C TYR A 118 -4.07 -2.11 -9.10
N ASN A 119 -4.62 -3.04 -8.33
CA ASN A 119 -4.38 -4.48 -8.44
C ASN A 119 -5.72 -5.22 -8.39
N ASN A 120 -5.70 -6.55 -8.33
CA ASN A 120 -6.89 -7.39 -8.30
C ASN A 120 -7.09 -7.99 -6.90
N LEU A 121 -6.71 -7.27 -5.84
CA LEU A 121 -6.76 -7.79 -4.47
C LEU A 121 -8.19 -7.80 -3.94
N VAL A 122 -8.51 -8.86 -3.20
CA VAL A 122 -9.77 -9.06 -2.49
C VAL A 122 -9.49 -9.23 -1.00
N SER A 123 -10.54 -9.22 -0.15
CA SER A 123 -10.34 -9.36 1.30
C SER A 123 -9.61 -10.64 1.73
N SER A 124 -9.77 -11.75 0.98
CA SER A 124 -9.05 -13.01 1.24
C SER A 124 -7.58 -13.01 0.81
N SER A 125 -7.13 -12.00 0.06
CA SER A 125 -5.73 -11.86 -0.36
C SER A 125 -4.78 -11.55 0.81
N PHE A 126 -5.32 -11.18 1.98
CA PHE A 126 -4.53 -10.87 3.19
C PHE A 126 -4.64 -11.98 4.22
N SER A 127 -3.50 -12.55 4.58
CA SER A 127 -3.41 -13.51 5.68
C SER A 127 -3.25 -12.81 7.03
N ALA A 128 -3.43 -13.54 8.15
CA ALA A 128 -3.31 -12.98 9.50
C ALA A 128 -1.95 -12.30 9.77
N ASN A 129 -0.88 -12.76 9.11
CA ASN A 129 0.45 -12.18 9.27
C ASN A 129 0.60 -10.78 8.65
N PHE A 130 -0.32 -10.33 7.79
CA PHE A 130 -0.29 -8.99 7.19
C PHE A 130 -0.27 -7.90 8.27
N THR A 131 -0.87 -8.22 9.42
CA THR A 131 -0.91 -7.38 10.63
C THR A 131 0.47 -7.07 11.22
N TYR A 132 1.50 -7.86 10.91
CA TYR A 132 2.86 -7.64 11.39
C TYR A 132 3.49 -6.37 10.81
N LEU A 133 3.02 -5.92 9.63
CA LEU A 133 3.38 -4.62 9.08
C LEU A 133 2.99 -3.46 10.00
N GLY A 134 1.98 -3.64 10.86
CA GLY A 134 1.47 -2.58 11.72
C GLY A 134 2.50 -2.00 12.70
N GLY A 135 3.60 -2.72 12.96
CA GLY A 135 4.72 -2.26 13.78
C GLY A 135 5.69 -1.30 13.07
N CYS A 136 5.63 -1.19 11.75
CA CYS A 136 6.57 -0.40 10.93
C CYS A 136 5.86 0.55 9.97
N LEU A 137 4.70 0.15 9.44
CA LEU A 137 4.04 0.81 8.33
C LEU A 137 3.45 2.17 8.71
N ARG A 138 3.74 3.17 7.88
CA ARG A 138 3.32 4.57 8.01
C ARG A 138 2.33 4.97 6.92
N ALA A 139 2.48 4.43 5.71
CA ALA A 139 1.55 4.67 4.62
C ALA A 139 1.17 3.36 3.92
N LEU A 140 -0.15 3.17 3.79
CA LEU A 140 -0.74 2.04 3.09
C LEU A 140 -1.71 2.55 2.03
N TYR A 141 -1.40 2.27 0.77
CA TYR A 141 -2.26 2.57 -0.36
C TYR A 141 -2.76 1.27 -0.98
N MET A 142 -4.07 1.11 -1.06
CA MET A 142 -4.74 -0.06 -1.65
C MET A 142 -6.01 0.39 -2.37
N GLY A 143 -5.98 1.60 -2.96
CA GLY A 143 -7.11 2.09 -3.74
C GLY A 143 -7.30 1.28 -5.01
N ASP A 144 -8.46 1.37 -5.66
CA ASP A 144 -8.70 0.76 -6.97
C ASP A 144 -8.39 -0.76 -6.94
N ASN A 145 -9.04 -1.48 -6.03
CA ASN A 145 -8.99 -2.95 -5.89
C ASN A 145 -10.43 -3.46 -5.66
N ASP A 146 -10.62 -4.74 -5.34
CA ASP A 146 -11.95 -5.35 -5.10
C ASP A 146 -12.17 -5.70 -3.61
N LEU A 147 -11.66 -4.87 -2.69
CA LEU A 147 -11.76 -5.12 -1.25
C LEU A 147 -13.20 -4.91 -0.75
N LYS A 148 -13.78 -5.95 -0.13
CA LYS A 148 -15.12 -5.88 0.52
C LYS A 148 -15.07 -5.52 1.99
N HIS A 149 -13.92 -5.76 2.61
CA HIS A 149 -13.61 -5.50 4.02
C HIS A 149 -12.19 -4.97 4.12
N PHE A 150 -11.91 -4.26 5.22
CA PHE A 150 -10.57 -3.85 5.60
C PHE A 150 -9.65 -5.07 5.83
N PRO A 151 -8.31 -4.89 5.75
CA PRO A 151 -7.38 -5.91 6.20
C PRO A 151 -7.64 -6.32 7.66
N PRO A 152 -7.34 -7.57 8.03
CA PRO A 152 -7.56 -8.07 9.38
C PRO A 152 -6.77 -7.24 10.41
N HIS A 153 -7.32 -7.09 11.62
CA HIS A 153 -6.72 -6.37 12.75
C HIS A 153 -6.08 -5.02 12.39
N ILE A 154 -6.85 -4.15 11.73
CA ILE A 154 -6.40 -2.81 11.37
C ILE A 154 -5.91 -2.00 12.60
N ASP A 155 -6.36 -2.34 13.80
CA ASP A 155 -5.89 -1.75 15.06
C ASP A 155 -4.42 -2.03 15.39
N LYS A 156 -3.77 -2.97 14.71
CA LYS A 156 -2.32 -3.22 14.86
C LYS A 156 -1.48 -2.18 14.12
N PHE A 157 -2.05 -1.47 13.15
CA PHE A 157 -1.38 -0.42 12.39
C PHE A 157 -1.35 0.91 13.16
N THR A 158 -0.74 0.88 14.36
CA THR A 158 -0.71 2.00 15.30
C THR A 158 0.22 3.14 14.88
N LEU A 159 1.15 2.86 13.97
CA LEU A 159 2.05 3.86 13.38
C LEU A 159 1.51 4.51 12.11
N LEU A 160 0.37 4.02 11.59
CA LEU A 160 -0.15 4.43 10.29
C LEU A 160 -0.60 5.90 10.30
N GLU A 161 -0.09 6.65 9.34
CA GLU A 161 -0.40 8.06 9.11
C GLU A 161 -1.26 8.26 7.86
N VAL A 162 -1.12 7.37 6.86
CA VAL A 162 -1.86 7.41 5.60
C VAL A 162 -2.50 6.05 5.34
N LEU A 163 -3.82 6.06 5.14
CA LEU A 163 -4.58 4.91 4.67
C LEU A 163 -5.46 5.32 3.49
N VAL A 164 -5.21 4.74 2.32
CA VAL A 164 -5.98 4.99 1.10
C VAL A 164 -6.62 3.68 0.64
N LEU A 165 -7.94 3.66 0.67
CA LEU A 165 -8.82 2.53 0.37
C LEU A 165 -9.93 2.96 -0.60
N ARG A 166 -9.71 4.03 -1.35
CA ARG A 166 -10.69 4.56 -2.31
C ARG A 166 -11.02 3.52 -3.39
N ASP A 167 -12.17 3.67 -4.04
CA ASP A 167 -12.53 2.93 -5.25
C ASP A 167 -12.35 1.42 -5.04
N ASN A 168 -13.08 0.89 -4.07
CA ASN A 168 -13.12 -0.50 -3.67
C ASN A 168 -14.59 -0.93 -3.46
N ALA A 169 -14.83 -2.10 -2.88
CA ALA A 169 -16.17 -2.61 -2.58
C ALA A 169 -16.48 -2.65 -1.08
N ILE A 170 -15.81 -1.82 -0.25
CA ILE A 170 -15.87 -1.94 1.21
C ILE A 170 -17.27 -1.63 1.71
N VAL A 171 -17.85 -2.57 2.46
CA VAL A 171 -19.23 -2.44 2.96
C VAL A 171 -19.28 -1.83 4.36
N GLU A 172 -18.28 -2.10 5.18
CA GLU A 172 -18.25 -1.71 6.58
C GLU A 172 -16.90 -1.13 7.00
N VAL A 173 -16.95 -0.17 7.91
CA VAL A 173 -15.77 0.36 8.58
C VAL A 173 -15.67 -0.28 9.98
N PRO A 174 -14.57 -0.98 10.31
CA PRO A 174 -14.42 -1.62 11.61
C PRO A 174 -14.20 -0.59 12.72
N LYS A 175 -14.79 -0.80 13.90
CA LYS A 175 -14.62 0.07 15.09
C LYS A 175 -13.16 0.17 15.53
N GLU A 176 -12.39 -0.88 15.26
CA GLU A 176 -10.96 -1.01 15.52
C GLU A 176 -10.15 0.11 14.85
N LEU A 177 -10.61 0.63 13.71
CA LEU A 177 -9.94 1.73 13.01
C LEU A 177 -9.85 2.99 13.87
N GLY A 178 -10.78 3.20 14.81
CA GLY A 178 -10.71 4.30 15.79
C GLY A 178 -9.48 4.27 16.71
N LYS A 179 -8.71 3.16 16.74
CA LYS A 179 -7.43 3.06 17.47
C LYS A 179 -6.22 3.59 16.68
N CYS A 180 -6.36 3.80 15.36
CA CYS A 180 -5.29 4.34 14.50
C CYS A 180 -5.16 5.87 14.64
N ILE A 181 -4.88 6.33 15.86
CA ILE A 181 -4.89 7.75 16.24
C ILE A 181 -3.82 8.62 15.54
N LYS A 182 -2.83 7.98 14.90
CA LYS A 182 -1.80 8.67 14.12
C LYS A 182 -2.25 9.01 12.71
N LEU A 183 -3.39 8.49 12.25
CA LEU A 183 -3.91 8.79 10.91
C LEU A 183 -4.08 10.30 10.70
N LYS A 184 -3.51 10.76 9.60
CA LYS A 184 -3.59 12.13 9.07
C LYS A 184 -4.38 12.13 7.77
N THR A 185 -4.21 11.09 6.96
CA THR A 185 -4.88 10.91 5.68
C THR A 185 -5.69 9.62 5.69
N LEU A 186 -7.00 9.73 5.41
CA LEU A 186 -7.91 8.61 5.28
C LEU A 186 -8.83 8.82 4.08
N HIS A 187 -8.65 8.01 3.05
CA HIS A 187 -9.46 8.06 1.82
C HIS A 187 -10.26 6.77 1.68
N LEU A 188 -11.59 6.90 1.67
CA LEU A 188 -12.58 5.82 1.61
C LEU A 188 -13.65 6.09 0.55
N GLN A 189 -13.48 7.11 -0.30
CA GLN A 189 -14.45 7.42 -1.34
C GLN A 189 -14.59 6.28 -2.36
N GLY A 190 -15.75 6.15 -3.01
CA GLY A 190 -15.95 5.11 -4.02
C GLY A 190 -16.03 3.71 -3.41
N ASN A 191 -16.74 3.55 -2.30
CA ASN A 191 -16.97 2.26 -1.64
C ASN A 191 -18.47 2.01 -1.44
N GLN A 192 -18.83 0.95 -0.71
CA GLN A 192 -20.20 0.56 -0.39
C GLN A 192 -20.57 0.85 1.08
N ILE A 193 -19.90 1.84 1.70
CA ILE A 193 -20.07 2.16 3.11
C ILE A 193 -21.39 2.89 3.33
N MET A 194 -22.25 2.33 4.20
CA MET A 194 -23.51 2.98 4.59
C MET A 194 -23.36 3.84 5.86
N ALA A 195 -22.48 3.43 6.76
CA ALA A 195 -22.29 4.04 8.08
C ALA A 195 -20.86 3.83 8.59
N VAL A 196 -20.47 4.59 9.62
CA VAL A 196 -19.16 4.47 10.28
C VAL A 196 -19.34 4.35 11.80
N PRO A 197 -18.61 3.48 12.51
CA PRO A 197 -18.81 3.29 13.95
C PRO A 197 -18.51 4.56 14.75
N VAL A 198 -19.10 4.72 15.94
CA VAL A 198 -18.89 5.90 16.80
C VAL A 198 -17.42 6.11 17.17
N GLU A 199 -16.64 5.03 17.29
CA GLU A 199 -15.19 5.07 17.55
C GLU A 199 -14.42 5.79 16.44
N PHE A 200 -14.97 5.86 15.23
CA PHE A 200 -14.41 6.62 14.12
C PHE A 200 -14.27 8.10 14.48
N GLY A 201 -15.13 8.64 15.36
CA GLY A 201 -15.06 9.98 15.93
C GLY A 201 -13.76 10.30 16.69
N ARG A 202 -12.94 9.30 17.04
CA ARG A 202 -11.63 9.46 17.70
C ARG A 202 -10.51 9.84 16.74
N LEU A 203 -10.69 9.58 15.45
CA LEU A 203 -9.70 9.88 14.44
C LEU A 203 -9.53 11.39 14.29
N LYS A 204 -8.28 11.83 14.15
CA LYS A 204 -7.94 13.24 13.96
C LYS A 204 -7.62 13.50 12.49
N VAL A 205 -8.44 13.08 11.53
CA VAL A 205 -8.11 13.20 10.09
C VAL A 205 -8.53 14.55 9.46
N PHE A 206 -8.68 15.60 10.27
CA PHE A 206 -9.08 16.94 9.84
C PHE A 206 -8.23 18.03 10.49
N GLY A 207 -8.00 19.14 9.76
CA GLY A 207 -7.09 20.22 10.14
C GLY A 207 -5.95 20.41 9.12
N GLU A 208 -4.94 21.21 9.47
CA GLU A 208 -3.78 21.43 8.60
C GLU A 208 -3.04 20.12 8.31
N GLN A 209 -2.62 19.93 7.06
CA GLN A 209 -1.87 18.74 6.59
C GLN A 209 -2.60 17.40 6.83
N ARG A 210 -3.93 17.41 6.92
CA ARG A 210 -4.79 16.23 7.07
C ARG A 210 -5.79 16.17 5.93
N SER A 211 -6.19 14.95 5.56
CA SER A 211 -7.05 14.73 4.40
C SER A 211 -8.04 13.61 4.68
N PHE A 212 -9.32 13.90 4.54
CA PHE A 212 -10.40 12.93 4.71
C PHE A 212 -11.33 12.94 3.50
N ARG A 213 -11.63 11.75 2.99
CA ARG A 213 -12.55 11.55 1.87
C ARG A 213 -13.43 10.34 2.16
N LEU A 214 -14.76 10.54 2.14
CA LEU A 214 -15.79 9.51 2.31
C LEU A 214 -16.91 9.66 1.26
N GLY A 215 -16.70 10.50 0.24
CA GLY A 215 -17.68 10.71 -0.83
C GLY A 215 -17.98 9.42 -1.60
N ASP A 216 -18.94 9.47 -2.53
CA ASP A 216 -19.20 8.35 -3.45
C ASP A 216 -19.40 7.00 -2.74
N ASN A 217 -20.13 7.05 -1.62
CA ASN A 217 -20.56 5.91 -0.83
C ASN A 217 -22.09 6.00 -0.63
N PRO A 218 -22.81 4.87 -0.52
CA PRO A 218 -24.24 4.83 -0.24
C PRO A 218 -24.55 5.13 1.24
N LEU A 219 -24.01 6.24 1.75
CA LEU A 219 -24.15 6.66 3.15
C LEU A 219 -25.62 6.89 3.51
N LEU A 220 -25.97 6.59 4.77
CA LEU A 220 -27.27 6.99 5.33
C LEU A 220 -27.50 8.50 5.13
N PRO A 221 -28.74 8.96 4.87
CA PRO A 221 -29.01 10.36 4.52
C PRO A 221 -28.44 11.37 5.53
N SER A 222 -28.59 11.09 6.83
CA SER A 222 -28.07 11.93 7.92
C SER A 222 -26.56 12.12 7.82
N LEU A 223 -25.82 11.08 7.44
CA LEU A 223 -24.36 11.10 7.29
C LEU A 223 -23.94 11.74 5.96
N ALA A 224 -24.66 11.40 4.88
CA ALA A 224 -24.42 11.93 3.54
C ALA A 224 -24.53 13.47 3.51
N GLU A 225 -25.51 14.04 4.22
CA GLU A 225 -25.67 15.49 4.35
C GLU A 225 -24.44 16.14 5.01
N LYS A 226 -23.88 15.54 6.06
CA LYS A 226 -22.68 16.08 6.73
C LYS A 226 -21.45 15.99 5.84
N VAL A 227 -21.31 14.93 5.05
CA VAL A 227 -20.21 14.79 4.07
C VAL A 227 -20.35 15.83 2.95
N LYS A 228 -21.55 16.03 2.40
CA LYS A 228 -21.83 17.02 1.35
C LYS A 228 -21.62 18.46 1.80
N ALA A 229 -21.85 18.77 3.07
CA ALA A 229 -21.57 20.08 3.64
C ALA A 229 -20.07 20.46 3.57
N GLY A 230 -19.17 19.50 3.28
CA GLY A 230 -17.75 19.74 3.02
C GLY A 230 -16.92 20.07 4.27
N ASN A 231 -17.58 20.28 5.42
CA ASN A 231 -16.91 20.54 6.68
C ASN A 231 -16.66 19.23 7.44
N VAL A 232 -15.45 18.69 7.25
CA VAL A 232 -15.04 17.44 7.91
C VAL A 232 -15.16 17.52 9.44
N LYS A 233 -14.90 18.68 10.06
CA LYS A 233 -15.02 18.81 11.52
C LYS A 233 -16.47 18.58 11.98
N ILE A 234 -17.45 19.13 11.28
CA ILE A 234 -18.87 18.93 11.59
C ILE A 234 -19.25 17.45 11.51
N PHE A 235 -18.73 16.74 10.50
CA PHE A 235 -18.93 15.30 10.38
C PHE A 235 -18.41 14.55 11.62
N PHE A 236 -17.17 14.81 12.05
CA PHE A 236 -16.59 14.12 13.22
C PHE A 236 -17.23 14.53 14.55
N ASP A 237 -17.74 15.75 14.67
CA ASP A 237 -18.46 16.19 15.87
C ASP A 237 -19.86 15.55 15.92
N PHE A 238 -20.55 15.39 14.78
CA PHE A 238 -21.82 14.67 14.69
C PHE A 238 -21.71 13.21 15.17
N LEU A 239 -20.63 12.50 14.83
CA LEU A 239 -20.38 11.11 15.30
C LEU A 239 -20.31 10.96 16.83
N LYS A 240 -20.12 12.07 17.57
CA LYS A 240 -20.03 12.08 19.04
C LYS A 240 -21.35 12.45 19.72
N THR A 241 -22.38 12.78 18.95
CA THR A 241 -23.69 13.20 19.48
C THR A 241 -24.60 12.00 19.68
N GLU A 242 -25.60 12.14 20.56
CA GLU A 242 -26.68 11.16 20.73
C GLU A 242 -27.61 11.07 19.49
N GLU A 243 -27.52 12.04 18.58
CA GLU A 243 -28.26 12.02 17.31
C GLU A 243 -27.70 10.97 16.33
N TYR A 244 -26.42 10.60 16.49
CA TYR A 244 -25.79 9.54 15.69
C TYR A 244 -26.05 8.18 16.34
N ASN A 245 -27.26 7.66 16.15
CA ASN A 245 -27.61 6.30 16.53
C ASN A 245 -27.37 5.35 15.36
N LEU A 246 -26.54 4.33 15.60
CA LEU A 246 -26.30 3.19 14.70
C LEU A 246 -26.89 1.92 15.29
#